data_AF-V4YG44-F1
#
_entry.id   AF-V4YG44-F1
#
_cell.length_a   1.000
_cell.length_b   1.000
_cell.length_c   1.000
_cell.angle_alpha   90.00
_cell.angle_beta   90.00
_cell.angle_gamma   90.00
#
_symmetry.space_group_name_H-M   'P 1'
#
loop_
_entity.id
_entity.type
_entity.pdbx_description
1 polymer ?
#
loop_
_entity_poly.entity_id
_entity_poly.type
_entity_poly.pdbx_seq_one_letter_code
_entity_poly.pdbx_strand_id
1 'polypeptide(L)'
;LTLYAFSTENFDRPREEREPLFDIIEDKLYELADSDRVHENEVCIRAIGEIDRLPQRVRTAITYAETQTAGYDGFTLNVALAYGGRNELLRAAREVAGAVDDGSLAADEITPETVEERLYRQPVRDVDLIIRTGGDERTSNFLPWHANGNEAAVYFCAPYWPEFSKVDFLRGIRTYEAREESWQQTRIERGVALAEAVGRLELDEATALAGRLRKKLPQAGRTAVVEELDTEDAGDTGSDAETTEPAPEPAD
;
A
#
# COMPACT_ATOMS: atom_id res chain seq x y z
N LEU A 1 3.70 10.67 1.58
CA LEU A 1 2.71 11.44 0.78
C LEU A 1 3.15 11.42 -0.68
N THR A 2 2.23 11.24 -1.62
CA THR A 2 2.54 11.32 -3.07
C THR A 2 1.64 12.35 -3.74
N LEU A 3 2.23 13.29 -4.47
CA LEU A 3 1.53 14.35 -5.20
C LEU A 3 1.56 14.06 -6.71
N TYR A 4 0.40 14.09 -7.37
CA TYR A 4 0.32 13.93 -8.83
C TYR A 4 0.50 15.29 -9.53
N ALA A 5 1.75 15.68 -9.76
CA ALA A 5 2.08 17.02 -10.25
C ALA A 5 2.04 17.14 -11.79
N PHE A 6 2.50 16.11 -12.52
CA PHE A 6 2.49 16.12 -13.98
C PHE A 6 2.32 14.71 -14.56
N SER A 7 1.24 14.48 -15.30
CA SER A 7 0.95 13.19 -15.94
C SER A 7 1.61 13.04 -17.32
N THR A 8 1.77 11.79 -17.78
CA THR A 8 2.23 11.48 -19.14
C THR A 8 1.33 12.08 -20.22
N GLU A 9 0.03 12.18 -19.97
CA GLU A 9 -0.97 12.77 -20.84
C GLU A 9 -0.86 14.30 -20.90
N ASN A 10 -0.17 14.95 -19.94
CA ASN A 10 0.05 16.39 -19.98
C ASN A 10 1.10 16.80 -21.02
N PHE A 11 1.85 15.86 -21.60
CA PHE A 11 2.69 16.16 -22.77
C PHE A 11 1.87 16.52 -24.00
N ASP A 12 0.62 16.08 -24.11
CA ASP A 12 -0.27 16.36 -25.25
C ASP A 12 -0.84 17.79 -25.22
N ARG A 13 -0.62 18.53 -24.13
CA ARG A 13 -1.01 19.94 -24.03
C ARG A 13 -0.20 20.81 -25.00
N PRO A 14 -0.79 21.90 -25.53
CA PRO A 14 -0.05 22.88 -26.32
C PRO A 14 1.18 23.39 -25.56
N ARG A 15 2.25 23.71 -26.30
CA ARG A 15 3.52 24.16 -25.70
C ARG A 15 3.33 25.37 -24.78
N GLU A 16 2.46 26.30 -25.16
CA GLU A 16 2.16 27.54 -24.43
C GLU A 16 1.52 27.27 -23.06
N GLU A 17 0.80 26.16 -22.89
CA GLU A 17 0.27 25.73 -21.58
C GLU A 17 1.27 24.88 -20.81
N ARG A 18 2.11 24.11 -21.52
CA ARG A 18 3.02 23.13 -20.91
C ARG A 18 4.29 23.77 -20.35
N GLU A 19 4.87 24.76 -21.01
CA GLU A 19 6.10 25.43 -20.53
C GLU A 19 5.90 26.12 -19.16
N PRO A 20 4.79 26.85 -18.91
CA PRO A 20 4.53 27.42 -17.58
C PRO A 20 4.39 26.36 -16.48
N LEU A 21 3.90 25.16 -16.79
CA LEU A 21 3.84 24.07 -15.82
C LEU A 21 5.24 23.61 -15.43
N PHE A 22 6.16 23.51 -16.38
CA PHE A 22 7.55 23.18 -16.10
C PHE A 22 8.25 24.26 -15.26
N ASP A 23 7.95 25.54 -15.51
CA ASP A 23 8.49 26.65 -14.71
C ASP A 23 8.00 26.56 -13.26
N ILE A 24 6.71 26.33 -13.05
CA ILE A 24 6.14 26.14 -11.70
C ILE A 24 6.75 24.94 -10.99
N ILE A 25 6.93 23.81 -11.70
CA ILE A 25 7.51 22.59 -11.13
C ILE A 25 8.96 22.84 -10.73
N GLU A 26 9.75 23.48 -11.60
CA GLU A 26 11.15 23.84 -11.33
C GLU A 26 11.26 24.74 -10.10
N ASP A 27 10.53 25.86 -10.08
CA ASP A 27 10.53 26.82 -8.99
C ASP A 27 10.14 26.15 -7.66
N LYS A 28 9.09 25.32 -7.68
CA LYS A 28 8.62 24.65 -6.46
C LYS A 28 9.56 23.57 -5.96
N LEU A 29 10.30 22.89 -6.82
CA LEU A 29 11.31 21.91 -6.39
C LEU A 29 12.47 22.61 -5.68
N TYR A 30 12.94 23.76 -6.18
CA TYR A 30 13.95 24.57 -5.49
C TYR A 30 13.42 25.13 -4.17
N GLU A 31 12.23 25.74 -4.18
CA GLU A 31 11.59 26.30 -2.97
C GLU A 31 11.42 25.25 -1.87
N LEU A 32 11.00 24.03 -2.23
CA LEU A 32 10.87 22.92 -1.27
C LEU A 32 12.24 22.46 -0.77
N ALA A 33 13.22 22.32 -1.67
CA ALA A 33 14.57 21.85 -1.32
C ALA A 33 15.28 22.78 -0.34
N ASP A 34 15.03 24.08 -0.41
CA ASP A 34 15.65 25.11 0.44
C ASP A 34 14.78 25.51 1.65
N SER A 35 13.62 24.86 1.83
CA SER A 35 12.68 25.25 2.88
C SER A 35 13.16 24.79 4.26
N ASP A 36 13.25 25.74 5.20
CA ASP A 36 13.55 25.44 6.62
C ASP A 36 12.63 24.33 7.16
N ARG A 37 11.34 24.36 6.80
CA ARG A 37 10.38 23.35 7.24
C ARG A 37 10.67 21.96 6.69
N VAL A 38 11.21 21.85 5.47
CA VAL A 38 11.63 20.55 4.90
C VAL A 38 12.81 19.98 5.67
N HIS A 39 13.78 20.83 6.02
CA HIS A 39 14.95 20.42 6.80
C HIS A 39 14.63 20.11 8.26
N GLU A 40 13.86 20.98 8.94
CA GLU A 40 13.44 20.81 10.34
C GLU A 40 12.62 19.55 10.58
N ASN A 41 11.85 19.11 9.57
CA ASN A 41 11.01 17.91 9.66
C ASN A 41 11.63 16.69 8.94
N GLU A 42 12.89 16.81 8.50
CA GLU A 42 13.61 15.74 7.78
C GLU A 42 12.74 15.12 6.67
N VAL A 43 12.27 15.97 5.76
CA VAL A 43 11.43 15.55 4.63
C VAL A 43 12.30 15.12 3.46
N CYS A 44 12.33 13.83 3.16
CA CYS A 44 12.93 13.26 1.95
C CYS A 44 12.03 13.50 0.73
N ILE A 45 12.50 14.31 -0.22
CA ILE A 45 11.80 14.62 -1.47
C ILE A 45 12.29 13.67 -2.56
N ARG A 46 11.36 13.05 -3.29
CA ARG A 46 11.63 12.06 -4.33
C ARG A 46 10.79 12.35 -5.56
N ALA A 47 11.35 12.23 -6.75
CA ALA A 47 10.57 12.28 -7.99
C ALA A 47 10.30 10.89 -8.55
N ILE A 48 9.04 10.61 -8.90
CA ILE A 48 8.64 9.34 -9.52
C ILE A 48 8.01 9.59 -10.90
N GLY A 49 8.25 8.70 -11.86
CA GLY A 49 7.77 8.83 -13.25
C GLY A 49 8.89 8.83 -14.28
N GLU A 50 8.56 9.16 -15.54
CA GLU A 50 9.50 9.18 -16.68
C GLU A 50 10.35 10.47 -16.69
N ILE A 51 11.18 10.67 -15.67
CA ILE A 51 11.94 11.91 -15.42
C ILE A 51 12.82 12.30 -16.62
N ASP A 52 13.34 11.32 -17.37
CA ASP A 52 14.20 11.57 -18.53
C ASP A 52 13.48 12.27 -19.70
N ARG A 53 12.14 12.27 -19.71
CA ARG A 53 11.34 13.00 -20.70
C ARG A 53 11.15 14.47 -20.37
N LEU A 54 11.46 14.89 -19.14
CA LEU A 54 11.29 16.26 -18.70
C LEU A 54 12.41 17.14 -19.28
N PRO A 55 12.18 18.45 -19.45
CA PRO A 55 13.23 19.39 -19.84
C PRO A 55 14.40 19.36 -18.86
N GLN A 56 15.61 19.63 -19.37
CA GLN A 56 16.83 19.59 -18.56
C GLN A 56 16.75 20.45 -17.29
N ARG A 57 16.08 21.61 -17.35
CA ARG A 57 15.89 22.51 -16.21
C ARG A 57 15.13 21.84 -15.05
N VAL A 58 14.04 21.16 -15.36
CA VAL A 58 13.25 20.39 -14.38
C VAL A 58 14.04 19.20 -13.84
N ARG A 59 14.78 18.48 -14.70
CA ARG A 59 15.63 17.35 -14.27
C ARG A 59 16.71 17.82 -13.28
N THR A 60 17.33 18.96 -13.53
CA THR A 60 18.31 19.56 -12.62
C THR A 60 17.68 19.92 -11.28
N ALA A 61 16.48 20.51 -11.27
CA ALA A 61 15.76 20.85 -10.04
C ALA A 61 15.36 19.60 -9.24
N ILE A 62 14.93 18.53 -9.91
CA ILE A 62 14.67 17.22 -9.28
C ILE A 62 15.92 16.69 -8.60
N THR A 63 17.04 16.62 -9.34
CA THR A 63 18.31 16.13 -8.77
C THR A 63 18.76 16.97 -7.60
N TYR A 64 18.56 18.29 -7.65
CA TYR A 64 18.86 19.19 -6.54
C TYR A 64 18.04 18.83 -5.30
N ALA A 65 16.70 18.76 -5.42
CA ALA A 65 15.81 18.43 -4.31
C ALA A 65 16.08 17.04 -3.71
N GLU A 66 16.26 16.02 -4.56
CA GLU A 66 16.62 14.66 -4.12
C GLU A 66 17.96 14.68 -3.37
N THR A 67 18.96 15.43 -3.84
CA THR A 67 20.29 15.48 -3.21
C THR A 67 20.27 16.21 -1.86
N GLN A 68 19.59 17.36 -1.76
CA GLN A 68 19.50 18.12 -0.51
C GLN A 68 18.81 17.33 0.61
N THR A 69 17.92 16.40 0.24
CA THR A 69 17.05 15.68 1.18
C THR A 69 17.31 14.17 1.24
N ALA A 70 18.37 13.67 0.58
CA ALA A 70 18.67 12.24 0.45
C ALA A 70 18.92 11.54 1.80
N GLY A 71 19.46 12.26 2.77
CA GLY A 71 19.80 11.74 4.09
C GLY A 71 18.65 11.72 5.09
N TYR A 72 17.45 12.18 4.71
CA TYR A 72 16.32 12.33 5.60
C TYR A 72 15.41 11.10 5.63
N ASP A 73 14.86 10.78 6.80
CA ASP A 73 13.98 9.63 7.03
C ASP A 73 12.70 9.96 7.84
N GLY A 74 12.55 11.20 8.32
CA GLY A 74 11.39 11.63 9.11
C GLY A 74 10.06 11.64 8.34
N PHE A 75 10.08 12.05 7.07
CA PHE A 75 8.89 12.01 6.20
C PHE A 75 9.28 11.86 4.73
N THR A 76 8.47 11.18 3.93
CA THR A 76 8.71 11.05 2.48
C THR A 76 7.64 11.76 1.66
N LEU A 77 8.08 12.69 0.80
CA LEU A 77 7.29 13.37 -0.20
C LEU A 77 7.68 12.90 -1.61
N ASN A 78 6.81 12.10 -2.23
CA ASN A 78 6.96 11.70 -3.62
C ASN A 78 6.24 12.71 -4.53
N VAL A 79 6.91 13.22 -5.53
CA VAL A 79 6.35 14.10 -6.56
C VAL A 79 6.30 13.33 -7.87
N ALA A 80 5.09 12.99 -8.32
CA ALA A 80 4.88 12.25 -9.55
C ALA A 80 4.93 13.20 -10.76
N LEU A 81 5.98 13.06 -11.57
CA LEU A 81 6.35 13.93 -12.68
C LEU A 81 6.57 13.11 -13.94
N ALA A 82 5.94 13.51 -15.05
CA ALA A 82 5.86 12.66 -16.25
C ALA A 82 5.39 11.24 -15.88
N TYR A 83 4.44 11.15 -14.95
CA TYR A 83 4.02 9.88 -14.36
C TYR A 83 2.79 9.32 -15.07
N GLY A 84 2.77 8.01 -15.26
CA GLY A 84 1.58 7.26 -15.64
C GLY A 84 1.73 5.81 -15.16
N GLY A 85 0.82 5.34 -14.30
CA GLY A 85 0.95 4.03 -13.65
C GLY A 85 1.11 2.85 -14.61
N ARG A 86 0.34 2.83 -15.70
CA ARG A 86 0.52 1.87 -16.81
C ARG A 86 1.90 1.93 -17.47
N ASN A 87 2.49 3.11 -17.61
CA ASN A 87 3.82 3.25 -18.19
C ASN A 87 4.90 2.74 -17.24
N GLU A 88 4.76 3.00 -15.94
CA GLU A 88 5.64 2.43 -14.91
C GLU A 88 5.57 0.90 -14.90
N LEU A 89 4.36 0.32 -14.93
CA LEU A 89 4.18 -1.13 -15.02
C LEU A 89 4.79 -1.72 -16.30
N LEU A 90 4.63 -1.03 -17.43
CA LEU A 90 5.23 -1.44 -18.70
C LEU A 90 6.76 -1.37 -18.65
N ARG A 91 7.33 -0.34 -18.03
CA ARG A 91 8.78 -0.22 -17.81
C ARG A 91 9.29 -1.38 -16.94
N ALA A 92 8.68 -1.60 -15.78
CA ALA A 92 9.04 -2.69 -14.88
C ALA A 92 8.93 -4.05 -15.57
N ALA A 93 7.86 -4.30 -16.33
CA ALA A 93 7.71 -5.54 -17.09
C ALA A 93 8.81 -5.76 -18.14
N ARG A 94 9.25 -4.70 -18.82
CA ARG A 94 10.38 -4.78 -19.77
C ARG A 94 11.70 -5.05 -19.06
N GLU A 95 11.93 -4.47 -17.89
CA GLU A 95 13.13 -4.70 -17.08
C GLU A 95 13.17 -6.12 -16.52
N VAL A 96 12.04 -6.65 -16.05
CA VAL A 96 11.92 -8.06 -15.65
C VAL A 96 12.20 -8.97 -16.85
N ALA A 97 11.57 -8.71 -18.01
CA ALA A 97 11.78 -9.53 -19.21
C ALA A 97 13.24 -9.50 -19.69
N GLY A 98 13.91 -8.34 -19.63
CA GLY A 98 15.33 -8.22 -19.95
C GLY A 98 16.22 -9.02 -18.99
N ALA A 99 15.94 -8.95 -17.69
CA ALA A 99 16.66 -9.71 -16.66
C ALA A 99 16.47 -11.24 -16.81
N VAL A 100 15.31 -11.67 -17.31
CA VAL A 100 15.08 -13.09 -17.64
C VAL A 100 15.86 -13.51 -18.90
N ASP A 101 15.88 -12.66 -19.92
CA ASP A 101 16.56 -12.92 -21.18
C ASP A 101 18.09 -13.00 -21.02
N ASP A 102 18.67 -12.16 -20.17
CA ASP A 102 20.12 -12.16 -19.87
C ASP A 102 20.55 -13.19 -18.81
N GLY A 103 19.58 -13.90 -18.20
CA GLY A 103 19.81 -14.94 -17.21
C GLY A 103 20.13 -14.42 -15.80
N SER A 104 19.97 -13.12 -15.52
CA SER A 104 20.12 -12.55 -14.18
C SER A 104 18.93 -12.83 -13.25
N LEU A 105 17.79 -13.27 -13.78
CA LEU A 105 16.58 -13.62 -13.04
C LEU A 105 15.90 -14.85 -13.65
N ALA A 106 15.57 -15.87 -12.85
CA ALA A 106 14.76 -16.98 -13.36
C ALA A 106 13.27 -16.61 -13.40
N ALA A 107 12.55 -17.08 -14.43
CA ALA A 107 11.15 -16.73 -14.62
C ALA A 107 10.22 -17.21 -13.49
N ASP A 108 10.58 -18.30 -12.82
CA ASP A 108 9.87 -18.86 -11.66
C ASP A 108 10.22 -18.17 -10.33
N GLU A 109 11.25 -17.30 -10.33
CA GLU A 109 11.62 -16.46 -9.19
C GLU A 109 10.93 -15.09 -9.21
N ILE A 110 10.14 -14.76 -10.25
CA ILE A 110 9.43 -13.49 -10.34
C ILE A 110 8.33 -13.42 -9.27
N THR A 111 8.49 -12.49 -8.32
CA THR A 111 7.51 -12.20 -7.27
C THR A 111 6.96 -10.77 -7.38
N PRO A 112 5.90 -10.40 -6.61
CA PRO A 112 5.47 -9.01 -6.49
C PRO A 112 6.60 -8.06 -6.09
N GLU A 113 7.47 -8.49 -5.17
CA GLU A 113 8.64 -7.72 -4.70
C GLU A 113 9.63 -7.47 -5.85
N THR A 114 9.83 -8.47 -6.72
CA THR A 114 10.69 -8.35 -7.91
C THR A 114 10.20 -7.26 -8.86
N VAL A 115 8.87 -7.10 -8.98
CA VAL A 115 8.24 -6.05 -9.79
C VAL A 115 8.34 -4.70 -9.08
N GLU A 116 8.10 -4.66 -7.77
CA GLU A 116 8.14 -3.44 -6.95
C GLU A 116 9.52 -2.78 -6.98
N GLU A 117 10.59 -3.56 -6.83
CA GLU A 117 11.99 -3.09 -6.94
C GLU A 117 12.32 -2.43 -8.28
N ARG A 118 11.58 -2.77 -9.34
CA ARG A 118 11.75 -2.22 -10.69
C ARG A 118 10.80 -1.07 -10.99
N LEU A 119 9.70 -0.93 -10.23
CA LEU A 119 8.76 0.18 -10.39
C LEU A 119 9.41 1.51 -10.00
N TYR A 120 10.06 1.57 -8.84
CA TYR A 120 10.65 2.80 -8.33
C TYR A 120 12.06 2.57 -7.78
N ARG A 121 12.92 3.61 -7.89
CA ARG A 121 14.29 3.58 -7.35
C ARG A 121 14.36 3.32 -5.84
N GLN A 122 13.29 3.66 -5.12
CA GLN A 122 13.15 3.48 -3.69
C GLN A 122 11.76 2.94 -3.39
N PRO A 123 11.59 2.08 -2.37
CA PRO A 123 10.30 1.53 -2.01
C PRO A 123 9.28 2.62 -1.73
N VAL A 124 8.07 2.43 -2.26
CA VAL A 124 6.92 3.28 -2.00
C VAL A 124 5.92 2.43 -1.21
N ARG A 125 5.41 2.96 -0.11
CA ARG A 125 4.41 2.24 0.69
C ARG A 125 3.10 2.12 -0.08
N ASP A 126 2.31 1.11 0.29
CA ASP A 126 0.93 0.99 -0.17
C ASP A 126 0.12 2.25 0.12
N VAL A 127 -0.90 2.48 -0.71
CA VAL A 127 -1.72 3.68 -0.65
C VAL A 127 -2.96 3.42 0.18
N ASP A 128 -3.03 4.04 1.36
CA ASP A 128 -4.20 3.95 2.25
C ASP A 128 -5.37 4.82 1.74
N LEU A 129 -5.06 6.01 1.24
CA LEU A 129 -6.05 7.01 0.83
C LEU A 129 -5.61 7.79 -0.40
N ILE A 130 -6.46 7.78 -1.44
CA ILE A 130 -6.37 8.68 -2.59
C ILE A 130 -7.35 9.82 -2.39
N ILE A 131 -6.84 11.06 -2.43
CA ILE A 131 -7.66 12.27 -2.48
C ILE A 131 -7.60 12.83 -3.90
N ARG A 132 -8.76 13.06 -4.52
CA ARG A 132 -8.85 13.71 -5.82
C ARG A 132 -9.85 14.86 -5.78
N THR A 133 -9.35 16.03 -6.17
CA THR A 133 -10.08 17.30 -6.26
C THR A 133 -10.68 17.51 -7.66
N GLY A 134 -11.53 18.52 -7.80
CA GLY A 134 -12.10 18.96 -9.08
C GLY A 134 -13.32 18.18 -9.58
N GLY A 135 -13.97 17.40 -8.71
CA GLY A 135 -15.26 16.74 -8.99
C GLY A 135 -15.21 15.49 -9.89
N ASP A 136 -14.03 15.11 -10.38
CA ASP A 136 -13.85 13.93 -11.22
C ASP A 136 -13.78 12.64 -10.39
N GLU A 137 -14.64 11.66 -10.68
CA GLU A 137 -14.67 10.36 -9.99
C GLU A 137 -13.85 9.27 -10.73
N ARG A 138 -12.54 9.45 -10.79
CA ARG A 138 -11.61 8.43 -11.33
C ARG A 138 -10.23 8.54 -10.71
N THR A 139 -9.45 7.47 -10.66
CA THR A 139 -8.06 7.55 -10.17
C THR A 139 -7.07 8.05 -11.23
N SER A 140 -7.48 8.12 -12.51
CA SER A 140 -6.61 8.53 -13.64
C SER A 140 -5.23 7.86 -13.66
N ASN A 141 -5.19 6.53 -13.52
CA ASN A 141 -3.93 5.78 -13.64
C ASN A 141 -2.87 6.17 -12.57
N PHE A 142 -3.30 6.70 -11.43
CA PHE A 142 -2.42 7.11 -10.34
C PHE A 142 -2.15 5.93 -9.39
N LEU A 143 -0.87 5.53 -9.28
CA LEU A 143 -0.38 4.47 -8.39
C LEU A 143 -1.16 3.13 -8.44
N PRO A 144 -1.51 2.57 -9.62
CA PRO A 144 -2.38 1.39 -9.70
C PRO A 144 -1.81 0.13 -9.04
N TRP A 145 -0.48 0.00 -8.92
CA TRP A 145 0.16 -1.10 -8.21
C TRP A 145 0.02 -0.98 -6.68
N HIS A 146 0.17 0.24 -6.15
CA HIS A 146 0.23 0.50 -4.71
C HIS A 146 -1.16 0.82 -4.13
N ALA A 147 -2.11 1.26 -4.97
CA ALA A 147 -3.51 1.42 -4.60
C ALA A 147 -4.23 0.07 -4.70
N ASN A 148 -3.86 -0.86 -3.82
CA ASN A 148 -4.31 -2.24 -3.87
C ASN A 148 -5.81 -2.38 -3.56
N GLY A 149 -6.63 -2.44 -4.62
CA GLY A 149 -8.00 -2.93 -4.57
C GLY A 149 -8.89 -2.31 -3.47
N ASN A 150 -9.41 -3.15 -2.58
CA ASN A 150 -10.34 -2.77 -1.52
C ASN A 150 -9.69 -2.06 -0.32
N GLU A 151 -8.36 -2.05 -0.24
CA GLU A 151 -7.58 -1.55 0.90
C GLU A 151 -7.30 -0.05 0.75
N ALA A 152 -7.24 0.47 -0.48
CA ALA A 152 -7.12 1.90 -0.74
C ALA A 152 -8.49 2.59 -0.72
N ALA A 153 -8.71 3.48 0.25
CA ALA A 153 -9.86 4.38 0.23
C ALA A 153 -9.68 5.46 -0.84
N VAL A 154 -10.79 5.92 -1.42
CA VAL A 154 -10.78 7.00 -2.41
C VAL A 154 -11.80 8.06 -2.02
N TYR A 155 -11.33 9.30 -1.89
CA TYR A 155 -12.14 10.46 -1.60
C TYR A 155 -12.11 11.43 -2.78
N PHE A 156 -13.23 11.51 -3.49
CA PHE A 156 -13.46 12.50 -4.55
C PHE A 156 -14.15 13.72 -3.96
N CYS A 157 -13.64 14.91 -4.24
CA CYS A 157 -14.25 16.16 -3.78
C CYS A 157 -14.38 17.19 -4.90
N ALA A 158 -15.42 18.02 -4.76
CA ALA A 158 -15.79 19.03 -5.76
C ALA A 158 -14.80 20.21 -5.89
N PRO A 159 -14.23 20.78 -4.80
CA PRO A 159 -13.34 21.94 -4.91
C PRO A 159 -12.16 21.66 -5.84
N TYR A 160 -11.76 22.65 -6.65
CA TYR A 160 -10.51 22.57 -7.39
C TYR A 160 -9.31 22.66 -6.43
N TRP A 161 -8.14 22.17 -6.86
CA TRP A 161 -6.93 22.15 -6.02
C TRP A 161 -6.60 23.50 -5.34
N PRO A 162 -6.70 24.68 -6.01
CA PRO A 162 -6.44 25.97 -5.35
C PRO A 162 -7.42 26.32 -4.22
N GLU A 163 -8.60 25.69 -4.20
CA GLU A 163 -9.65 25.89 -3.19
C GLU A 163 -9.70 24.76 -2.15
N PHE A 164 -8.86 23.72 -2.30
CA PHE A 164 -8.84 22.59 -1.39
C PHE A 164 -8.37 23.02 0.00
N SER A 165 -9.22 22.79 1.00
CA SER A 165 -8.98 23.26 2.37
C SER A 165 -8.55 22.14 3.32
N LYS A 166 -8.06 22.54 4.51
CA LYS A 166 -7.85 21.58 5.63
C LYS A 166 -9.14 20.84 6.00
N VAL A 167 -10.31 21.47 5.85
CA VAL A 167 -11.60 20.82 6.12
C VAL A 167 -11.84 19.69 5.12
N ASP A 168 -11.50 19.89 3.84
CA ASP A 168 -11.63 18.87 2.82
C ASP A 168 -10.66 17.71 3.02
N PHE A 169 -9.43 18.02 3.46
CA PHE A 169 -8.47 16.99 3.87
C PHE A 169 -9.01 16.12 5.02
N LEU A 170 -9.56 16.74 6.07
CA LEU A 170 -10.15 16.01 7.20
C LEU A 170 -11.38 15.18 6.80
N ARG A 171 -12.16 15.61 5.81
CA ARG A 171 -13.23 14.77 5.22
C ARG A 171 -12.67 13.55 4.49
N GLY A 172 -11.54 13.71 3.81
CA GLY A 172 -10.79 12.60 3.22
C GLY A 172 -10.37 11.57 4.26
N ILE A 173 -9.80 12.04 5.39
CA ILE A 173 -9.42 11.15 6.50
C ILE A 173 -10.64 10.40 7.06
N ARG A 174 -11.76 11.07 7.29
CA ARG A 174 -13.00 10.40 7.74
C ARG A 174 -13.52 9.35 6.76
N THR A 175 -13.31 9.57 5.46
CA THR A 175 -13.68 8.60 4.42
C THR A 175 -12.82 7.35 4.52
N TYR A 176 -11.53 7.52 4.80
CA TYR A 176 -10.62 6.41 5.09
C TYR A 176 -11.04 5.67 6.36
N GLU A 177 -11.23 6.36 7.49
CA GLU A 177 -11.63 5.77 8.77
C GLU A 177 -12.92 4.94 8.65
N ALA A 178 -13.95 5.50 8.01
CA ALA A 178 -15.22 4.80 7.81
C ALA A 178 -15.08 3.54 6.93
N ARG A 179 -14.15 3.55 5.97
CA ARG A 179 -13.90 2.40 5.10
C ARG A 179 -13.10 1.33 5.81
N GLU A 180 -12.14 1.72 6.65
CA GLU A 180 -11.39 0.82 7.51
C GLU A 180 -12.33 0.08 8.49
N GLU A 181 -13.23 0.81 9.15
CA GLU A 181 -14.26 0.22 10.03
C GLU A 181 -15.16 -0.77 9.28
N SER A 182 -15.66 -0.39 8.09
CA SER A 182 -16.49 -1.25 7.26
C SER A 182 -15.76 -2.54 6.83
N TRP A 183 -14.46 -2.43 6.54
CA TRP A 183 -13.64 -3.58 6.19
C TRP A 183 -13.42 -4.52 7.38
N GLN A 184 -13.13 -3.97 8.55
CA GLN A 184 -13.02 -4.76 9.79
C GLN A 184 -14.31 -5.53 10.07
N GLN A 185 -15.46 -4.87 9.96
CA GLN A 185 -16.77 -5.50 10.14
C GLN A 185 -17.01 -6.62 9.12
N THR A 186 -16.72 -6.38 7.84
CA THR A 186 -16.85 -7.38 6.77
C THR A 186 -15.96 -8.59 7.01
N ARG A 187 -14.74 -8.40 7.54
CA ARG A 187 -13.83 -9.49 7.89
C ARG A 187 -14.40 -10.35 9.00
N ILE A 188 -14.97 -9.74 10.04
CA ILE A 188 -15.62 -10.47 11.16
C ILE A 188 -16.79 -11.29 10.62
N GLU A 189 -17.67 -10.69 9.83
CA GLU A 189 -18.84 -11.38 9.26
C GLU A 189 -18.44 -12.57 8.38
N ARG A 190 -17.38 -12.41 7.58
CA ARG A 190 -16.83 -13.52 6.78
C ARG A 190 -16.21 -14.61 7.64
N GLY A 191 -15.52 -14.25 8.71
CA GLY A 191 -14.96 -15.20 9.68
C GLY A 191 -16.05 -16.02 10.37
N VAL A 192 -17.11 -15.37 10.83
CA VAL A 192 -18.29 -16.03 11.43
C VAL A 192 -18.96 -16.95 10.42
N ALA A 193 -19.22 -16.48 9.20
CA ALA A 193 -19.84 -17.30 8.16
C ALA A 193 -18.98 -18.53 7.79
N LEU A 194 -17.66 -18.38 7.79
CA LEU A 194 -16.74 -19.50 7.57
C LEU A 194 -16.79 -20.50 8.74
N ALA A 195 -16.75 -20.02 9.98
CA ALA A 195 -16.84 -20.86 11.17
C ALA A 195 -18.17 -21.63 11.22
N GLU A 196 -19.29 -20.99 10.89
CA GLU A 196 -20.60 -21.66 10.78
C GLU A 196 -20.62 -22.71 9.67
N ALA A 197 -20.01 -22.43 8.51
CA ALA A 197 -19.93 -23.36 7.41
C ALA A 197 -19.08 -24.59 7.76
N VAL A 198 -17.97 -24.39 8.47
CA VAL A 198 -17.09 -25.46 8.95
C VAL A 198 -17.74 -26.26 10.08
N GLY A 199 -18.40 -25.61 11.04
CA GLY A 199 -19.11 -26.29 12.13
C GLY A 199 -20.34 -27.11 11.68
N ARG A 200 -20.83 -26.87 10.45
CA ARG A 200 -21.86 -27.71 9.80
C ARG A 200 -21.30 -28.92 9.05
N LEU A 201 -19.99 -28.98 8.85
CA LEU A 201 -19.29 -30.15 8.30
C LEU A 201 -18.95 -31.10 9.45
N GLU A 202 -19.01 -32.41 9.24
CA GLU A 202 -18.45 -33.34 10.23
C GLU A 202 -16.92 -33.15 10.33
N LEU A 203 -16.33 -33.43 11.50
CA LEU A 203 -14.90 -33.19 11.79
C LEU A 203 -13.94 -33.70 10.70
N ASP A 204 -14.27 -34.83 10.06
CA ASP A 204 -13.49 -35.41 8.95
C ASP A 204 -13.55 -34.56 7.66
N GLU A 205 -14.71 -33.95 7.37
CA GLU A 205 -14.89 -33.07 6.21
C GLU A 205 -14.25 -31.70 6.43
N ALA A 206 -14.34 -31.18 7.67
CA ALA A 206 -13.65 -29.96 8.09
C ALA A 206 -12.13 -30.10 7.96
N THR A 207 -11.56 -31.21 8.45
CA THR A 207 -10.11 -31.49 8.38
C THR A 207 -9.63 -31.64 6.94
N ALA A 208 -10.40 -32.31 6.08
CA ALA A 208 -10.09 -32.47 4.67
C ALA A 208 -10.20 -31.14 3.87
N LEU A 209 -11.05 -30.21 4.31
CA LEU A 209 -11.17 -28.87 3.72
C LEU A 209 -10.04 -27.95 4.19
N ALA A 210 -9.73 -27.95 5.49
CA ALA A 210 -8.62 -27.20 6.07
C ALA A 210 -7.28 -27.59 5.43
N GLY A 211 -7.04 -28.90 5.23
CA GLY A 211 -5.85 -29.40 4.52
C GLY A 211 -5.79 -28.96 3.04
N ARG A 212 -6.94 -28.79 2.38
CA ARG A 212 -7.03 -28.28 1.00
C ARG A 212 -6.81 -26.77 0.93
N LEU A 213 -7.33 -26.00 1.88
CA LEU A 213 -7.14 -24.56 2.00
C LEU A 213 -5.69 -24.21 2.35
N ARG A 214 -5.07 -24.94 3.29
CA ARG A 214 -3.64 -24.78 3.65
C ARG A 214 -2.70 -24.93 2.46
N LYS A 215 -3.02 -25.83 1.51
CA LYS A 215 -2.24 -26.01 0.27
C LYS A 215 -2.39 -24.85 -0.72
N LYS A 216 -3.54 -24.15 -0.71
CA LYS A 216 -3.86 -23.06 -1.64
C LYS A 216 -3.60 -21.65 -1.10
N LEU A 217 -3.38 -21.49 0.20
CA LEU A 217 -3.09 -20.19 0.81
C LEU A 217 -1.63 -19.75 0.57
N PRO A 218 -1.38 -18.45 0.30
CA PRO A 218 -0.05 -17.83 0.35
C PRO A 218 0.60 -18.01 1.73
N GLN A 219 1.93 -17.87 1.81
CA GLN A 219 2.70 -18.19 3.02
C GLN A 219 2.20 -17.45 4.28
N ALA A 220 1.78 -16.19 4.17
CA ALA A 220 1.17 -15.44 5.28
C ALA A 220 -0.16 -16.03 5.78
N GLY A 221 -1.01 -16.52 4.87
CA GLY A 221 -2.27 -17.18 5.22
C GLY A 221 -2.07 -18.57 5.83
N ARG A 222 -0.93 -19.23 5.56
CA ARG A 222 -0.59 -20.51 6.19
C ARG A 222 -0.23 -20.35 7.66
N THR A 223 0.46 -19.27 8.05
CA THR A 223 0.86 -19.01 9.43
C THR A 223 -0.34 -18.72 10.33
N ALA A 224 -1.28 -17.87 9.86
CA ALA A 224 -2.49 -17.54 10.61
C ALA A 224 -3.37 -18.78 10.89
N VAL A 225 -3.51 -19.68 9.92
CA VAL A 225 -4.27 -20.92 10.08
C VAL A 225 -3.57 -21.91 11.03
N VAL A 226 -2.24 -21.88 11.14
CA VAL A 226 -1.50 -22.74 12.08
C VAL A 226 -1.64 -22.24 13.51
N GLU A 227 -1.53 -20.93 13.75
CA GLU A 227 -1.75 -20.36 15.09
C GLU A 227 -3.17 -20.60 15.62
N GLU A 228 -4.18 -20.59 14.73
CA GLU A 228 -5.58 -20.81 15.09
C GLU A 228 -5.92 -22.28 15.35
N LEU A 229 -5.17 -23.23 14.77
CA LEU A 229 -5.35 -24.68 15.00
C LEU A 229 -4.54 -25.18 16.21
N ASP A 230 -3.34 -24.63 16.45
CA ASP A 230 -2.50 -25.02 17.60
C ASP A 230 -3.05 -24.48 18.94
N THR A 231 -3.93 -23.47 18.90
CA THR A 231 -4.62 -22.95 20.08
C THR A 231 -5.79 -23.84 20.53
N GLU A 232 -6.36 -24.67 19.65
CA GLU A 232 -7.43 -25.61 19.98
C GLU A 232 -6.91 -26.92 20.61
N ASP A 233 -5.67 -27.35 20.29
CA ASP A 233 -5.07 -28.59 20.82
C ASP A 233 -4.53 -28.43 22.26
N ALA A 234 -4.44 -27.19 22.77
CA ALA A 234 -4.02 -26.90 24.15
C ALA A 234 -5.17 -26.85 25.17
N GLY A 235 -6.43 -27.04 24.72
CA GLY A 235 -7.64 -26.85 25.51
C GLY A 235 -8.25 -28.11 26.16
N ASP A 236 -7.77 -29.31 25.84
CA ASP A 236 -8.38 -30.57 26.32
C ASP A 236 -7.43 -31.44 27.15
N THR A 237 -7.12 -30.98 28.37
CA THR A 237 -6.71 -31.88 29.46
C THR A 237 -7.43 -31.52 30.76
N GLY A 238 -8.66 -31.98 30.91
CA GLY A 238 -9.33 -32.23 32.19
C GLY A 238 -10.18 -33.48 32.01
N SER A 239 -10.30 -34.44 32.92
CA SER A 239 -10.13 -34.47 34.37
C SER A 239 -10.28 -35.95 34.75
N ASP A 240 -9.55 -36.46 35.74
CA ASP A 240 -10.03 -37.60 36.53
C ASP A 240 -9.48 -37.46 37.96
N ALA A 241 -10.32 -36.97 38.86
CA ALA A 241 -10.12 -37.11 40.30
C ALA A 241 -11.47 -37.43 40.95
N GLU A 242 -11.65 -38.73 41.12
CA GLU A 242 -12.77 -39.45 41.71
C GLU A 242 -13.02 -39.01 43.16
N THR A 243 -14.29 -38.79 43.51
CA THR A 243 -14.75 -38.46 44.86
C THR A 243 -14.87 -39.75 45.67
N THR A 244 -14.16 -39.90 46.79
CA THR A 244 -14.41 -40.97 47.78
C THR A 244 -14.50 -40.36 49.18
N GLU A 245 -15.56 -40.75 49.90
CA GLU A 245 -15.96 -40.32 51.25
C GLU A 245 -14.98 -40.69 52.39
N PRO A 246 -15.12 -40.08 53.58
CA PRO A 246 -14.08 -40.03 54.61
C PRO A 246 -14.17 -41.15 55.65
N ALA A 247 -13.05 -41.43 56.31
CA ALA A 247 -13.00 -42.18 57.58
C ALA A 247 -12.36 -41.29 58.68
N PRO A 248 -12.88 -41.31 59.92
CA PRO A 248 -12.37 -40.48 61.01
C PRO A 248 -11.30 -41.23 61.82
N GLU A 249 -10.33 -40.50 62.37
CA GLU A 249 -9.49 -41.00 63.47
C GLU A 249 -9.38 -39.96 64.60
N PRO A 250 -9.08 -40.42 65.83
CA PRO A 250 -9.52 -39.79 67.07
C PRO A 250 -8.44 -38.97 67.78
N ALA A 251 -8.86 -38.38 68.90
CA ALA A 251 -8.12 -37.50 69.79
C ALA A 251 -6.80 -38.08 70.35
N ASP A 252 -5.78 -37.22 70.42
CA ASP A 252 -5.18 -36.71 71.67
C ASP A 252 -4.47 -35.36 71.41
#